data_AF-A0A507B330-F1
#
_entry.id   AF-A0A507B330-F1
#
_cell.length_a   1.000
_cell.length_b   1.000
_cell.length_c   1.000
_cell.angle_alpha   90.00
_cell.angle_beta   90.00
_cell.angle_gamma   90.00
#
_symmetry.space_group_name_H-M   'P 1'
#
loop_
_entity.id
_entity.type
_entity.pdbx_description
1 polymer ?
#
loop_
_entity_poly.entity_id
_entity_poly.type
_entity_poly.pdbx_seq_one_letter_code
_entity_poly.pdbx_strand_id
1 'polypeptide(L)'
;MERDNREYEHVTVKQALRYWADWKIGVFMICYFISSSSSYSVAFFMPVILSDGMGFDYSTTLLLSTPPWVGLPKANWSDRYKLRWPVLVFQCLNAVVGLLLILYVKVVGVRLFGVFLATYGAQSNVPTLLTYAQNNTGDPSRRGVVSAAVLTAGAIGGVCGSTIFRSQDAPQYFPGMWTSIGMQLLYIVLVALMALYYRHQNKLLDLGKVTAPQGLESFRYTL
;
A
#
# COMPACT_ATOMS: atom_id res chain seq x y z
N MET A 1 5.66 36.24 5.66
CA MET A 1 4.66 35.24 6.12
C MET A 1 3.31 35.65 5.54
N GLU A 2 3.11 35.45 4.24
CA GLU A 2 1.80 35.65 3.62
C GLU A 2 0.98 34.38 3.85
N ARG A 3 -0.02 34.49 4.73
CA ARG A 3 -1.08 33.50 4.86
C ARG A 3 -1.90 33.60 3.58
N ASP A 4 -1.53 32.76 2.62
CA ASP A 4 -2.28 32.51 1.39
C ASP A 4 -3.73 32.21 1.76
N ASN A 5 -4.60 33.18 1.51
CA ASN A 5 -6.01 33.20 1.84
C ASN A 5 -6.75 32.30 0.84
N ARG A 6 -6.37 31.02 0.77
CA ARG A 6 -7.05 30.03 -0.07
C ARG A 6 -8.41 29.79 0.55
N GLU A 7 -9.42 30.42 -0.02
CA GLU A 7 -10.81 30.09 0.17
C GLU A 7 -10.96 28.59 -0.12
N TYR A 8 -11.16 27.77 0.91
CA TYR A 8 -11.37 26.34 0.77
C TYR A 8 -12.77 26.16 0.17
N GLU A 9 -12.86 26.19 -1.16
CA GLU A 9 -14.11 25.90 -1.84
C GLU A 9 -14.54 24.47 -1.46
N HIS A 10 -15.63 24.36 -0.69
CA HIS A 10 -16.16 23.07 -0.29
C HIS A 10 -16.55 22.29 -1.53
N VAL A 11 -15.83 21.19 -1.79
CA VAL A 11 -16.04 20.37 -2.98
C VAL A 11 -17.48 19.88 -2.98
N THR A 12 -18.26 20.31 -3.97
CA THR A 12 -19.64 19.85 -4.14
C THR A 12 -19.64 18.34 -4.40
N VAL A 13 -20.62 17.59 -3.87
CA VAL A 13 -20.71 16.11 -3.99
C VAL A 13 -20.56 15.65 -5.45
N LYS A 14 -21.11 16.41 -6.41
CA LYS A 14 -20.99 16.16 -7.86
C LYS A 14 -19.55 16.31 -8.39
N GLN A 15 -18.79 17.27 -7.87
CA GLN A 15 -17.37 17.43 -8.19
C GLN A 15 -16.53 16.35 -7.51
N ALA A 16 -16.86 15.96 -6.27
CA ALA A 16 -16.19 14.87 -5.57
C ALA A 16 -16.32 13.53 -6.31
N LEU A 17 -17.52 13.19 -6.81
CA LEU A 17 -17.75 12.00 -7.63
C LEU A 17 -16.97 12.04 -8.96
N ARG A 18 -16.84 13.23 -9.56
CA ARG A 18 -16.06 13.41 -10.78
C ARG A 18 -14.56 13.21 -10.54
N TYR A 19 -14.06 13.58 -9.34
CA TYR A 19 -12.69 13.26 -8.93
C TYR A 19 -12.50 11.78 -8.64
N TRP A 20 -13.48 11.09 -8.05
CA TRP A 20 -13.41 9.63 -7.88
C TRP A 20 -13.34 8.87 -9.20
N ALA A 21 -13.94 9.40 -10.26
CA ALA A 21 -13.90 8.82 -11.60
C ALA A 21 -12.59 9.11 -12.36
N ASP A 22 -11.65 9.87 -11.80
CA ASP A 22 -10.33 10.04 -12.42
C ASP A 22 -9.57 8.71 -12.33
N TRP A 23 -9.17 8.18 -13.48
CA TRP A 23 -8.46 6.91 -13.58
C TRP A 23 -7.18 6.90 -12.73
N LYS A 24 -6.53 8.05 -12.51
CA LYS A 24 -5.35 8.16 -11.65
C LYS A 24 -5.68 7.85 -10.19
N ILE A 25 -6.80 8.38 -9.71
CA ILE A 25 -7.30 8.14 -8.34
C ILE A 25 -7.79 6.70 -8.22
N GLY A 26 -8.43 6.16 -9.26
CA GLY A 26 -8.81 4.74 -9.34
C GLY A 26 -7.62 3.79 -9.16
N VAL A 27 -6.47 4.07 -9.80
CA VAL A 27 -5.25 3.26 -9.61
C VAL A 27 -4.76 3.32 -8.16
N PHE A 28 -4.77 4.49 -7.52
CA PHE A 28 -4.41 4.62 -6.09
C PHE A 28 -5.38 3.90 -5.17
N MET A 29 -6.68 3.94 -5.46
CA MET A 29 -7.70 3.21 -4.72
C MET A 29 -7.47 1.70 -4.80
N ILE A 30 -7.18 1.16 -6.00
CA ILE A 30 -6.89 -0.28 -6.18
C ILE A 30 -5.60 -0.67 -5.45
N CYS A 31 -4.54 0.14 -5.56
CA CYS A 31 -3.29 -0.13 -4.84
C CYS A 31 -3.52 -0.16 -3.32
N TYR A 32 -4.29 0.79 -2.78
CA TYR A 32 -4.56 0.86 -1.34
C TYR A 32 -5.51 -0.25 -0.87
N PHE A 33 -6.46 -0.66 -1.71
CA PHE A 33 -7.29 -1.85 -1.50
C PHE A 33 -6.41 -3.10 -1.35
N ILE A 34 -5.46 -3.33 -2.26
CA ILE A 34 -4.54 -4.48 -2.22
C ILE A 34 -3.66 -4.44 -0.96
N SER A 35 -3.11 -3.26 -0.64
CA SER A 35 -2.25 -3.09 0.54
C SER A 35 -3.02 -3.38 1.83
N SER A 36 -4.24 -2.84 1.96
CA SER A 36 -5.11 -3.08 3.10
C SER A 36 -5.49 -4.55 3.21
N SER A 37 -5.94 -5.16 2.11
CA SER A 37 -6.28 -6.58 2.06
C SER A 37 -5.12 -7.45 2.56
N SER A 38 -3.90 -7.18 2.09
CA SER A 38 -2.70 -7.92 2.49
C SER A 38 -2.35 -7.71 3.97
N SER A 39 -2.47 -6.49 4.48
CA SER A 39 -2.23 -6.19 5.91
C SER A 39 -3.19 -6.94 6.82
N TYR A 40 -4.48 -6.96 6.51
CA TYR A 40 -5.48 -7.70 7.28
C TYR A 40 -5.25 -9.20 7.18
N SER A 41 -5.01 -9.72 5.98
CA SER A 41 -4.69 -11.12 5.76
C SER A 41 -3.52 -11.59 6.63
N VAL A 42 -2.41 -10.85 6.64
CA VAL A 42 -1.23 -11.21 7.47
C VAL A 42 -1.57 -11.14 8.96
N ALA A 43 -2.35 -10.14 9.41
CA ALA A 43 -2.75 -10.02 10.80
C ALA A 43 -3.62 -11.19 11.28
N PHE A 44 -4.56 -11.67 10.45
CA PHE A 44 -5.39 -12.84 10.76
C PHE A 44 -4.61 -14.15 10.68
N PHE A 45 -3.65 -14.25 9.76
CA PHE A 45 -2.92 -15.48 9.49
C PHE A 45 -1.73 -15.70 10.44
N MET A 46 -1.18 -14.63 10.99
CA MET A 46 -0.10 -14.67 11.97
C MET A 46 -0.40 -15.62 13.15
N PRO A 47 -1.51 -15.46 13.90
CA PRO A 47 -1.81 -16.36 15.02
C PRO A 47 -2.03 -17.81 14.59
N VAL A 48 -2.66 -18.05 13.44
CA VAL A 48 -2.92 -19.41 12.91
C VAL A 48 -1.61 -20.12 12.55
N ILE A 49 -0.67 -19.45 11.88
CA ILE A 49 0.65 -20.04 11.58
C ILE A 49 1.41 -20.37 12.86
N LEU A 50 1.32 -19.50 13.87
CA LEU A 50 2.03 -19.65 15.13
C LEU A 50 1.42 -20.76 16.02
N SER A 51 0.09 -20.86 16.09
CA SER A 51 -0.60 -21.91 16.86
C SER A 51 -0.45 -23.27 16.17
N ASP A 52 -0.80 -23.37 14.89
CA ASP A 52 -0.95 -24.65 14.19
C ASP A 52 0.38 -25.14 13.61
N GLY A 53 1.31 -24.22 13.31
CA GLY A 53 2.59 -24.53 12.67
C GLY A 53 3.76 -24.72 13.64
N MET A 54 3.66 -24.25 14.88
CA MET A 54 4.77 -24.27 15.84
C MET A 54 4.41 -24.86 17.21
N GLY A 55 3.12 -25.07 17.51
CA GLY A 55 2.67 -25.59 18.81
C GLY A 55 2.94 -24.64 19.98
N PHE A 56 3.18 -23.34 19.71
CA PHE A 56 3.36 -22.36 20.77
C PHE A 56 2.02 -22.04 21.43
N ASP A 57 2.04 -21.94 22.76
CA ASP A 57 0.89 -21.47 23.53
C ASP A 57 0.42 -20.09 23.01
N TYR A 58 -0.89 -19.85 23.02
CA TYR A 58 -1.52 -18.64 22.48
C TYR A 58 -0.91 -17.37 23.10
N SER A 59 -0.52 -17.43 24.38
CA SER A 59 0.13 -16.36 25.12
C SER A 59 1.52 -16.01 24.57
N THR A 60 2.30 -17.04 24.19
CA THR A 60 3.66 -16.88 23.63
C THR A 60 3.60 -16.35 22.20
N THR A 61 2.59 -16.79 21.44
CA THR A 61 2.29 -16.33 20.08
C THR A 61 1.98 -14.82 20.06
N LEU A 62 1.14 -14.34 20.98
CA LEU A 62 0.85 -12.91 21.11
C LEU A 62 2.10 -12.12 21.52
N LEU A 63 2.90 -12.63 22.44
CA LEU A 63 4.17 -11.99 22.83
C LEU A 63 5.14 -11.88 21.63
N LEU A 64 5.26 -12.93 20.81
CA LEU A 64 6.12 -12.98 19.64
C LEU A 64 5.55 -12.21 18.42
N SER A 65 4.26 -11.89 18.46
CA SER A 65 3.59 -11.01 17.48
C SER A 65 3.74 -9.51 17.78
N THR A 66 4.29 -9.16 18.94
CA THR A 66 4.51 -7.78 19.39
C THR A 66 5.76 -7.10 18.75
N PRO A 67 6.90 -7.77 18.47
CA PRO A 67 8.08 -7.16 17.86
C PRO A 67 7.99 -6.59 16.42
N PRO A 68 7.08 -7.00 15.50
CA PRO A 68 7.05 -6.44 14.14
C PRO A 68 6.75 -4.93 14.15
N TRP A 69 6.07 -4.44 15.18
CA TRP A 69 5.59 -3.07 15.28
C TRP A 69 6.68 -2.07 15.73
N VAL A 70 7.64 -2.55 16.52
CA VAL A 70 8.57 -1.72 17.31
C VAL A 70 9.91 -1.50 16.60
N GLY A 71 10.27 -2.34 15.62
CA GLY A 71 11.68 -2.59 15.31
C GLY A 71 12.28 -2.11 13.98
N LEU A 72 11.62 -1.29 13.15
CA LEU A 72 12.25 -0.84 11.89
C LEU A 72 12.23 0.69 11.70
N PRO A 73 13.37 1.31 11.32
CA PRO A 73 13.51 2.76 11.17
C PRO A 73 12.72 3.25 9.96
N LYS A 74 11.44 3.51 10.19
CA LYS A 74 10.42 3.91 9.19
C LYS A 74 10.68 5.27 8.53
N ALA A 75 11.56 6.11 9.08
CA ALA A 75 11.67 7.51 8.68
C ALA A 75 12.86 7.84 7.76
N ASN A 76 13.99 7.13 7.83
CA ASN A 76 15.24 7.64 7.23
C ASN A 76 15.50 7.18 5.79
N TRP A 77 14.89 6.09 5.33
CA TRP A 77 15.15 5.57 3.98
C TRP A 77 14.26 6.22 2.92
N SER A 78 12.99 6.51 3.23
CA SER A 78 12.06 7.17 2.31
C SER A 78 12.46 8.62 1.98
N ASP A 79 12.95 9.36 2.98
CA ASP A 79 13.37 10.76 2.79
C ASP A 79 14.69 10.90 2.02
N ARG A 80 15.55 9.87 2.02
CA ARG A 80 16.87 9.96 1.37
C ARG A 80 16.81 9.82 -0.16
N TYR A 81 15.82 9.11 -0.72
CA TYR A 81 15.88 8.70 -2.13
C TYR A 81 15.07 9.55 -3.10
N LYS A 82 14.20 10.46 -2.64
CA LYS A 82 13.37 11.36 -3.49
C LYS A 82 12.59 10.66 -4.64
N LEU A 83 12.55 9.33 -4.63
CA LEU A 83 11.94 8.41 -5.57
C LEU A 83 11.08 7.46 -4.74
N ARG A 84 9.77 7.60 -4.81
CA ARG A 84 8.79 6.90 -3.96
C ARG A 84 8.32 5.60 -4.60
N TRP A 85 8.22 5.54 -5.93
CA TRP A 85 7.85 4.30 -6.65
C TRP A 85 8.78 3.10 -6.37
N PRO A 86 10.12 3.22 -6.27
CA PRO A 86 10.99 2.06 -6.01
C PRO A 86 10.83 1.53 -4.58
N VAL A 87 10.55 2.42 -3.63
CA VAL A 87 10.31 2.05 -2.22
C VAL A 87 9.05 1.20 -2.12
N LEU A 88 7.97 1.60 -2.81
CA LEU A 88 6.73 0.81 -2.88
C LEU A 88 6.97 -0.56 -3.51
N VAL A 89 7.70 -0.64 -4.63
CA VAL A 89 8.01 -1.92 -5.29
C VAL A 89 8.88 -2.81 -4.40
N PHE A 90 9.93 -2.26 -3.79
CA PHE A 90 10.80 -3.01 -2.87
C PHE A 90 10.01 -3.58 -1.70
N GLN A 91 9.12 -2.79 -1.12
CA GLN A 91 8.32 -3.21 0.02
C GLN A 91 7.31 -4.30 -0.37
N CYS A 92 6.71 -4.21 -1.56
CA CYS A 92 5.87 -5.26 -2.13
C CYS A 92 6.64 -6.56 -2.38
N LEU A 93 7.88 -6.47 -2.89
CA LEU A 93 8.74 -7.64 -3.09
C LEU A 93 9.07 -8.32 -1.77
N ASN A 94 9.38 -7.56 -0.72
CA ASN A 94 9.57 -8.14 0.62
C ASN A 94 8.31 -8.86 1.11
N ALA A 95 7.12 -8.32 0.86
CA ALA A 95 5.86 -9.00 1.20
C ALA A 95 5.70 -10.33 0.44
N VAL A 96 5.98 -10.35 -0.87
CA VAL A 96 5.94 -11.57 -1.69
C VAL A 96 6.94 -12.61 -1.20
N VAL A 97 8.18 -12.20 -0.91
CA VAL A 97 9.22 -13.10 -0.39
C VAL A 97 8.81 -13.67 0.97
N GLY A 98 8.25 -12.85 1.86
CA GLY A 98 7.74 -13.31 3.16
C GLY A 98 6.63 -14.36 3.02
N LEU A 99 5.66 -14.12 2.12
CA LEU A 99 4.59 -15.08 1.82
C LEU A 99 5.11 -16.39 1.21
N LEU A 100 6.09 -16.33 0.31
CA LEU A 100 6.72 -17.51 -0.28
C LEU A 100 7.49 -18.33 0.75
N LEU A 101 8.20 -17.68 1.69
CA LEU A 101 8.90 -18.36 2.79
C LEU A 101 7.93 -19.14 3.68
N ILE A 102 6.76 -18.56 3.99
CA ILE A 102 5.71 -19.21 4.78
C ILE A 102 5.16 -20.46 4.05
N LEU A 103 5.02 -20.36 2.72
CA LEU A 103 4.43 -21.40 1.86
C LEU A 103 5.34 -22.61 1.69
N TYR A 104 6.63 -22.41 1.39
CA TYR A 104 7.54 -23.48 1.00
C TYR A 104 8.42 -24.00 2.14
N VAL A 105 8.71 -23.17 3.16
CA VAL A 105 9.66 -23.56 4.22
C VAL A 105 8.92 -24.15 5.40
N LYS A 106 9.34 -25.33 5.86
CA LYS A 106 8.79 -26.03 7.03
C LYS A 106 9.50 -25.70 8.35
N VAL A 107 10.68 -25.08 8.27
CA VAL A 107 11.47 -24.71 9.46
C VAL A 107 10.80 -23.55 10.20
N VAL A 108 10.49 -23.78 11.48
CA VAL A 108 9.77 -22.85 12.35
C VAL A 108 10.38 -21.44 12.37
N GLY A 109 11.70 -21.33 12.57
CA GLY A 109 12.38 -20.03 12.61
C GLY A 109 12.30 -19.25 11.29
N VAL A 110 12.34 -19.95 10.15
CA VAL A 110 12.26 -19.31 8.83
C VAL A 110 10.83 -18.88 8.51
N ARG A 111 9.83 -19.66 8.92
CA ARG A 111 8.42 -19.25 8.82
C ARG A 111 8.14 -18.01 9.64
N LEU A 112 8.66 -17.95 10.87
CA LEU A 112 8.55 -16.78 11.73
C LEU A 112 9.18 -15.55 11.07
N PHE A 113 10.39 -15.69 10.53
CA PHE A 113 11.05 -14.63 9.76
C PHE A 113 10.23 -14.19 8.54
N GLY A 114 9.63 -15.13 7.80
CA GLY A 114 8.74 -14.85 6.68
C GLY A 114 7.50 -14.05 7.09
N VAL A 115 6.89 -14.35 8.24
CA VAL A 115 5.77 -13.57 8.80
C VAL A 115 6.22 -12.16 9.14
N PHE A 116 7.36 -11.98 9.82
CA PHE A 116 7.87 -10.64 10.11
C PHE A 116 8.14 -9.83 8.84
N LEU A 117 8.71 -10.46 7.82
CA LEU A 117 9.01 -9.83 6.54
C LEU A 117 7.74 -9.44 5.79
N ALA A 118 6.72 -10.32 5.78
CA ALA A 118 5.42 -10.07 5.17
C ALA A 118 4.66 -8.93 5.88
N THR A 119 4.64 -8.94 7.22
CA THR A 119 4.02 -7.88 8.02
C THR A 119 4.71 -6.53 7.79
N TYR A 120 6.04 -6.53 7.77
CA TYR A 120 6.80 -5.32 7.46
C TYR A 120 6.44 -4.79 6.08
N GLY A 121 6.46 -5.67 5.07
CA GLY A 121 6.00 -5.48 3.69
C GLY A 121 4.65 -4.75 3.61
N ALA A 122 3.61 -5.41 4.09
CA ALA A 122 2.24 -4.93 3.96
C ALA A 122 2.00 -3.60 4.69
N GLN A 123 2.55 -3.43 5.90
CA GLN A 123 2.27 -2.26 6.73
C GLN A 123 3.00 -1.00 6.28
N SER A 124 4.20 -1.13 5.72
CA SER A 124 4.97 0.04 5.27
C SER A 124 4.41 0.62 3.96
N ASN A 125 3.67 -0.16 3.17
CA ASN A 125 3.06 0.30 1.92
C ASN A 125 1.92 1.30 2.14
N VAL A 126 1.15 1.16 3.22
CA VAL A 126 -0.04 1.98 3.53
C VAL A 126 0.30 3.48 3.63
N PRO A 127 1.22 3.93 4.50
CA PRO A 127 1.55 5.35 4.61
C PRO A 127 2.27 5.88 3.36
N THR A 128 3.18 5.10 2.77
CA THR A 128 3.94 5.54 1.59
C THR A 128 3.04 5.78 0.39
N LEU A 129 2.02 4.92 0.18
CA LEU A 129 1.06 5.09 -0.91
C LEU A 129 0.16 6.31 -0.69
N LEU A 130 -0.29 6.57 0.54
CA LEU A 130 -1.07 7.76 0.87
C LEU A 130 -0.28 9.04 0.60
N THR A 131 0.97 9.12 1.06
CA THR A 131 1.81 10.30 0.79
C THR A 131 2.07 10.45 -0.71
N TYR A 132 2.21 9.35 -1.45
CA TYR A 132 2.39 9.38 -2.91
C TYR A 132 1.15 9.91 -3.64
N ALA A 133 -0.05 9.46 -3.26
CA ALA A 133 -1.32 9.96 -3.82
C ALA A 133 -1.55 11.45 -3.50
N GLN A 134 -1.23 11.88 -2.28
CA GLN A 134 -1.35 13.28 -1.87
C GLN A 134 -0.37 14.20 -2.61
N ASN A 135 0.87 13.75 -2.81
CA ASN A 135 1.87 14.52 -3.56
C ASN A 135 1.50 14.71 -5.03
N ASN A 136 0.88 13.70 -5.65
CA ASN A 136 0.48 13.77 -7.05
C ASN A 136 -0.84 14.52 -7.29
N THR A 137 -1.46 15.01 -6.21
CA THR A 137 -2.63 15.90 -6.26
C THR A 137 -2.19 17.32 -5.88
N GLY A 138 -2.17 18.27 -6.82
CA GLY A 138 -1.70 19.64 -6.58
C GLY A 138 -2.66 20.51 -5.77
N ASP A 139 -3.96 20.33 -6.01
CA ASP A 139 -5.04 21.13 -5.40
C ASP A 139 -5.36 20.66 -3.95
N PRO A 140 -5.18 21.51 -2.92
CA PRO A 140 -5.47 21.17 -1.52
C PRO A 140 -6.92 20.75 -1.27
N SER A 141 -7.88 21.34 -1.99
CA SER A 141 -9.31 21.00 -1.86
C SER A 141 -9.60 19.57 -2.35
N ARG A 142 -8.86 19.13 -3.38
CA ARG A 142 -8.96 17.78 -3.95
C ARG A 142 -8.22 16.73 -3.13
N ARG A 143 -7.13 17.11 -2.44
CA ARG A 143 -6.36 16.17 -1.58
C ARG A 143 -7.22 15.51 -0.51
N GLY A 144 -8.16 16.25 0.08
CA GLY A 144 -9.09 15.71 1.07
C GLY A 144 -9.99 14.63 0.48
N VAL A 145 -10.60 14.91 -0.68
CA VAL A 145 -11.49 13.97 -1.38
C VAL A 145 -10.74 12.73 -1.85
N VAL A 146 -9.51 12.89 -2.37
CA VAL A 146 -8.66 11.76 -2.79
C VAL A 146 -8.29 10.88 -1.61
N SER A 147 -7.89 11.48 -0.48
CA SER A 147 -7.54 10.71 0.72
C SER A 147 -8.74 9.93 1.26
N ALA A 148 -9.93 10.54 1.24
CA ALA A 148 -11.17 9.87 1.63
C ALA A 148 -11.54 8.71 0.68
N ALA A 149 -11.35 8.88 -0.63
CA ALA A 149 -11.61 7.83 -1.63
C ALA A 149 -10.68 6.62 -1.41
N VAL A 150 -9.38 6.90 -1.26
CA VAL A 150 -8.36 5.89 -1.03
C VAL A 150 -8.61 5.16 0.28
N LEU A 151 -8.93 5.88 1.36
CA LEU A 151 -9.23 5.27 2.65
C LEU A 151 -10.48 4.38 2.59
N THR A 152 -11.53 4.83 1.90
CA THR A 152 -12.75 4.03 1.68
C THR A 152 -12.43 2.73 0.94
N ALA A 153 -11.64 2.81 -0.14
CA ALA A 153 -11.19 1.63 -0.87
C ALA A 153 -10.38 0.68 0.02
N GLY A 154 -9.57 1.22 0.93
CA GLY A 154 -8.84 0.41 1.92
C GLY A 154 -9.74 -0.29 2.91
N ALA A 155 -10.82 0.35 3.36
CA ALA A 155 -11.79 -0.30 4.25
C ALA A 155 -12.44 -1.51 3.56
N ILE A 156 -12.84 -1.36 2.30
CA ILE A 156 -13.37 -2.48 1.48
C ILE A 156 -12.28 -3.56 1.32
N GLY A 157 -11.03 -3.14 1.07
CA GLY A 157 -9.88 -4.05 1.00
C GLY A 157 -9.67 -4.86 2.28
N GLY A 158 -9.89 -4.26 3.45
CA GLY A 158 -9.78 -4.97 4.72
C GLY A 158 -10.85 -6.04 4.93
N VAL A 159 -12.09 -5.75 4.49
CA VAL A 159 -13.19 -6.73 4.49
C VAL A 159 -12.91 -7.88 3.51
N CYS A 160 -12.35 -7.58 2.34
CA CYS A 160 -11.90 -8.62 1.42
C CYS A 160 -10.73 -9.42 2.03
N GLY A 161 -9.76 -8.75 2.65
CA GLY A 161 -8.57 -9.37 3.26
C GLY A 161 -8.89 -10.36 4.37
N SER A 162 -9.96 -10.12 5.15
CA SER A 162 -10.42 -11.03 6.20
C SER A 162 -11.16 -12.25 5.64
N THR A 163 -11.66 -12.20 4.41
CA THR A 163 -12.46 -13.28 3.79
C THR A 163 -11.67 -14.14 2.80
N ILE A 164 -10.49 -13.68 2.36
CA ILE A 164 -9.60 -14.44 1.45
C ILE A 164 -9.10 -15.74 2.09
N PHE A 165 -8.86 -15.76 3.40
CA PHE A 165 -8.38 -16.92 4.13
C PHE A 165 -9.56 -17.65 4.76
N ARG A 166 -10.04 -18.71 4.09
CA ARG A 166 -11.18 -19.50 4.56
C ARG A 166 -10.71 -20.63 5.47
N SER A 167 -11.42 -20.86 6.56
CA SER A 167 -11.11 -21.93 7.54
C SER A 167 -11.09 -23.34 6.93
N GLN A 168 -11.85 -23.54 5.85
CA GLN A 168 -11.89 -24.80 5.08
C GLN A 168 -10.58 -25.15 4.37
N ASP A 169 -9.72 -24.15 4.11
CA ASP A 169 -8.45 -24.35 3.39
C ASP A 169 -7.26 -24.56 4.35
N ALA A 170 -7.55 -24.74 5.64
CA ALA A 170 -6.55 -25.10 6.65
C ALA A 170 -5.89 -26.47 6.34
N PRO A 171 -4.63 -26.70 6.74
CA PRO A 171 -3.73 -25.83 7.51
C PRO A 171 -2.77 -24.99 6.64
N GLN A 172 -2.74 -25.22 5.32
CA GLN A 172 -1.79 -24.57 4.42
C GLN A 172 -2.37 -23.40 3.63
N TYR A 173 -3.69 -23.21 3.56
CA TYR A 173 -4.35 -22.03 2.96
C TYR A 173 -3.76 -21.61 1.59
N PHE A 174 -3.41 -22.58 0.75
CA PHE A 174 -2.85 -22.37 -0.58
C PHE A 174 -3.62 -21.33 -1.42
N PRO A 175 -4.95 -21.41 -1.57
CA PRO A 175 -5.68 -20.46 -2.42
C PRO A 175 -5.59 -19.02 -1.87
N GLY A 176 -5.64 -18.83 -0.55
CA GLY A 176 -5.50 -17.51 0.07
C GLY A 176 -4.09 -16.93 -0.10
N MET A 177 -3.05 -17.74 0.05
CA MET A 177 -1.66 -17.32 -0.17
C MET A 177 -1.38 -16.95 -1.62
N TRP A 178 -1.79 -17.78 -2.59
CA TRP A 178 -1.61 -17.46 -4.01
C TRP A 178 -2.41 -16.24 -4.45
N THR A 179 -3.62 -16.05 -3.91
CA THR A 179 -4.43 -14.84 -4.15
C THR A 179 -3.71 -13.60 -3.64
N SER A 180 -3.15 -13.66 -2.42
CA SER A 180 -2.40 -12.56 -1.81
C SER A 180 -1.14 -12.22 -2.61
N ILE A 181 -0.39 -13.24 -3.06
CA ILE A 181 0.78 -13.06 -3.93
C ILE A 181 0.36 -12.42 -5.26
N GLY A 182 -0.72 -12.89 -5.88
CA GLY A 182 -1.25 -12.34 -7.13
C GLY A 182 -1.66 -10.88 -6.99
N MET A 183 -2.33 -10.52 -5.89
CA MET A 183 -2.67 -9.12 -5.59
C MET A 183 -1.41 -8.27 -5.41
N GLN A 184 -0.40 -8.76 -4.69
CA GLN A 184 0.85 -8.03 -4.48
C GLN A 184 1.64 -7.84 -5.79
N LEU A 185 1.62 -8.82 -6.70
CA LEU A 185 2.21 -8.69 -8.04
C LEU A 185 1.44 -7.67 -8.90
N LEU A 186 0.11 -7.69 -8.84
CA LEU A 186 -0.73 -6.71 -9.52
C LEU A 186 -0.41 -5.28 -9.03
N TYR A 187 -0.20 -5.11 -7.72
CA TYR A 187 0.24 -3.84 -7.14
C TYR A 187 1.56 -3.36 -7.76
N ILE A 188 2.56 -4.24 -7.87
CA ILE A 188 3.87 -3.90 -8.46
C ILE A 188 3.69 -3.41 -9.91
N VAL A 189 2.87 -4.12 -10.69
CA VAL A 189 2.58 -3.75 -12.08
C VAL A 189 1.89 -2.39 -12.15
N LEU A 190 0.88 -2.15 -11.34
CA LEU A 190 0.16 -0.88 -11.31
C LEU A 190 1.07 0.30 -10.91
N VAL A 191 1.89 0.13 -9.87
CA VAL A 191 2.84 1.17 -9.45
C VAL A 191 3.90 1.42 -10.52
N ALA A 192 4.42 0.37 -11.17
CA ALA A 192 5.38 0.51 -12.26
C ALA A 192 4.78 1.26 -13.46
N LEU A 193 3.55 0.93 -13.87
CA LEU A 193 2.83 1.63 -14.94
C LEU A 193 2.60 3.09 -14.58
N MET A 194 2.21 3.37 -13.33
CA MET A 194 1.99 4.73 -12.86
C MET A 194 3.28 5.54 -12.82
N ALA A 195 4.39 4.93 -12.39
CA ALA A 195 5.71 5.55 -12.41
C ALA A 195 6.18 5.86 -13.84
N LEU A 196 5.97 4.95 -14.80
CA LEU A 196 6.28 5.18 -16.21
C LEU A 196 5.42 6.31 -16.80
N TYR A 197 4.13 6.34 -16.46
CA TYR A 197 3.23 7.41 -16.86
C TYR A 197 3.69 8.76 -16.31
N TYR A 198 4.01 8.86 -15.02
CA TYR A 198 4.51 10.10 -14.43
C TYR A 198 5.88 10.52 -14.96
N ARG A 199 6.78 9.57 -15.28
CA ARG A 199 8.03 9.86 -16.00
C ARG A 199 7.76 10.45 -17.37
N HIS A 200 6.81 9.88 -18.11
CA HIS A 200 6.44 10.37 -19.43
C HIS A 200 5.83 11.78 -19.36
N GLN A 201 4.92 12.02 -18.40
CA GLN A 201 4.31 13.33 -18.17
C GLN A 201 5.35 14.38 -17.74
N ASN A 202 6.28 14.04 -16.83
CA ASN A 202 7.37 14.94 -16.46
C ASN A 202 8.27 15.26 -17.66
N LYS A 203 8.55 14.30 -18.54
CA LYS A 203 9.32 14.53 -19.77
C LYS A 203 8.58 15.44 -20.77
N LEU A 204 7.25 15.33 -20.85
CA LEU A 204 6.43 16.21 -21.70
C LEU A 204 6.34 17.64 -21.15
N LEU A 205 6.32 17.79 -19.82
CA LEU A 205 6.40 19.08 -19.13
C LEU A 205 7.76 19.75 -19.34
N ASP A 206 8.86 19.00 -19.22
CA ASP A 206 10.22 19.51 -19.48
C ASP A 206 10.42 19.91 -20.96
N LEU A 207 9.65 19.31 -21.89
CA LEU A 207 9.65 19.65 -23.31
C LEU A 207 8.70 20.82 -23.66
N GLY A 208 7.97 21.38 -22.68
CA GLY A 208 7.02 22.48 -22.89
C GLY A 208 5.80 22.11 -23.76
N LYS A 209 5.57 20.81 -24.01
CA LYS A 209 4.49 20.31 -24.89
C LYS A 209 3.14 20.19 -24.18
N VAL A 210 3.14 20.22 -22.85
CA VAL A 210 1.96 20.10 -22.00
C VAL A 210 2.05 21.19 -20.94
N THR A 211 0.97 21.92 -20.71
CA THR A 211 0.89 22.90 -19.62
C THR A 211 0.82 22.16 -18.28
N ALA A 212 1.48 22.71 -17.25
CA ALA A 212 1.45 22.13 -15.91
C ALA A 212 -0.01 21.89 -15.48
N PRO A 213 -0.36 20.68 -15.01
CA PRO A 213 -1.70 20.43 -14.52
C PRO A 213 -2.02 21.44 -13.42
N GLN A 214 -3.19 22.08 -13.51
CA GLN A 214 -3.77 22.92 -12.45
C GLN A 214 -3.16 24.33 -12.31
N GLY A 215 -2.47 24.86 -13.34
CA GLY A 215 -2.06 26.28 -13.35
C GLY A 215 -0.90 26.64 -12.40
N LEU A 216 -0.24 25.63 -11.80
CA LEU A 216 0.97 25.80 -11.02
C LEU A 216 2.20 25.61 -11.92
N GLU A 217 2.85 26.71 -12.33
CA GLU A 217 4.03 26.70 -13.21
C GLU A 217 5.21 25.85 -12.68
N SER A 218 5.22 25.47 -11.40
CA SER A 218 6.28 24.67 -10.77
C SER A 218 5.87 23.26 -10.33
N PHE A 219 4.67 22.76 -10.66
CA PHE A 219 4.23 21.44 -10.21
C PHE A 219 4.91 20.31 -10.99
N ARG A 220 5.65 19.45 -10.28
CA ARG A 220 6.24 18.21 -10.82
C ARG A 220 5.60 16.99 -10.20
N TYR A 221 5.25 16.00 -11.02
CA TYR A 221 4.80 14.71 -10.51
C TYR A 221 5.93 14.06 -9.72
N THR A 222 5.62 13.59 -8.51
CA THR A 222 6.60 12.87 -7.70
C THR A 222 6.77 11.48 -8.31
N LEU A 223 8.00 11.12 -8.64
CA LEU A 223 8.38 9.77 -9.05
C LEU A 223 8.44 8.90 -7.80
#